data_AF-A0AAV2E0H5-F1
#
_entry.id   AF-A0AAV2E0H5-F1
#
_cell.length_a   1.000
_cell.length_b   1.000
_cell.length_c   1.000
_cell.angle_alpha   90.00
_cell.angle_beta   90.00
_cell.angle_gamma   90.00
#
_symmetry.space_group_name_H-M   'P 1'
#
loop_
_entity.id
_entity.type
_entity.pdbx_description
1 polymer ?
#
loop_
_entity_poly.entity_id
_entity_poly.type
_entity_poly.pdbx_seq_one_letter_code
_entity_poly.pdbx_strand_id
1 'polypeptide(L)'
;MIVWVHLPALKIHFYDKEILTSLGNLIGRTIKLDYHTLTQQRAKFARLAVEVDLGKHLVPRIWLDDERQKVEYENRPEICFQCGKIGHDRSICPDNQPAPMLAFPEIGESLSLHSLTISPESASATSSAHSNPGFAPWMLVTRKSRRISKEDPRKGKL
;
A
#
# COMPACT_ATOMS: atom_id res chain seq x y z
N MET A 1 -16.19 -0.55 0.40
CA MET A 1 -15.73 -1.79 -0.27
C MET A 1 -15.25 -2.78 0.78
N ILE A 2 -15.56 -4.07 0.67
CA ILE A 2 -15.07 -5.08 1.62
C ILE A 2 -13.73 -5.63 1.13
N VAL A 3 -12.70 -5.57 1.98
CA VAL A 3 -11.34 -6.05 1.70
C VAL A 3 -10.87 -6.93 2.85
N TRP A 4 -10.16 -8.00 2.52
CA TRP A 4 -9.47 -8.83 3.51
C TRP A 4 -8.14 -8.19 3.88
N VAL A 5 -7.83 -8.14 5.17
CA VAL A 5 -6.57 -7.60 5.71
C VAL A 5 -5.86 -8.64 6.55
N HIS A 6 -4.53 -8.62 6.49
CA HIS A 6 -3.63 -9.42 7.30
C HIS A 6 -2.89 -8.54 8.30
N LEU A 7 -2.85 -8.98 9.56
CA LEU A 7 -1.97 -8.46 10.61
C LEU A 7 -0.89 -9.53 10.85
N PRO A 8 0.25 -9.45 10.15
CA PRO A 8 1.33 -10.43 10.30
C PRO A 8 1.97 -10.33 11.69
N ALA A 9 2.40 -11.47 12.23
CA ALA A 9 3.12 -11.56 13.51
C ALA A 9 2.42 -10.89 14.70
N LEU A 10 1.09 -10.83 14.69
CA LEU A 10 0.29 -10.31 15.79
C LEU A 10 0.54 -11.15 17.07
N LYS A 11 0.74 -10.50 18.22
CA LYS A 11 0.95 -11.20 19.50
C LYS A 11 -0.31 -12.00 19.88
N ILE A 12 -0.12 -13.16 20.52
CA ILE A 12 -1.21 -14.09 20.85
C ILE A 12 -2.30 -13.46 21.74
N HIS A 13 -1.93 -12.53 22.62
CA HIS A 13 -2.86 -11.84 23.53
C HIS A 13 -3.87 -10.95 22.78
N PHE A 14 -3.61 -10.59 21.52
CA PHE A 14 -4.53 -9.81 20.69
C PHE A 14 -5.51 -10.65 19.86
N TYR A 15 -5.48 -11.99 19.98
CA TYR A 15 -6.37 -12.88 19.22
C TYR A 15 -7.77 -13.03 19.84
N ASP A 16 -8.08 -12.28 20.89
CA ASP A 16 -9.43 -12.25 21.41
C ASP A 16 -10.39 -11.59 20.39
N LYS A 17 -11.60 -12.12 20.29
CA LYS A 17 -12.59 -11.73 19.28
C LYS A 17 -12.91 -10.23 19.37
N GLU A 18 -13.07 -9.72 20.59
CA GLU A 18 -13.40 -8.31 20.84
C GLU A 18 -12.24 -7.39 20.45
N ILE A 19 -11.02 -7.80 20.78
CA ILE A 19 -9.79 -7.10 20.40
C ILE A 19 -9.66 -7.07 18.88
N LEU A 20 -9.73 -8.22 18.21
CA LEU A 20 -9.62 -8.31 16.75
C LEU A 20 -10.68 -7.47 16.03
N THR A 21 -11.90 -7.43 16.58
CA THR A 21 -12.97 -6.56 16.06
C THR A 21 -12.62 -5.09 16.23
N SER A 22 -12.07 -4.71 17.38
CA SER A 22 -11.61 -3.35 17.65
C SER A 22 -10.46 -2.95 16.72
N LEU A 23 -9.48 -3.84 16.51
CA LEU A 23 -8.38 -3.61 15.57
C LEU A 23 -8.84 -3.50 14.13
N GLY A 24 -9.79 -4.36 13.71
CA GLY A 24 -10.42 -4.21 12.41
C GLY A 24 -11.08 -2.85 12.27
N ASN A 25 -11.82 -2.39 13.30
CA ASN A 25 -12.50 -1.09 13.35
C ASN A 25 -11.56 0.13 13.24
N LEU A 26 -10.29 -0.01 13.64
CA LEU A 26 -9.27 1.03 13.41
C LEU A 26 -8.88 1.17 11.93
N ILE A 27 -9.00 0.09 11.16
CA ILE A 27 -8.67 0.04 9.73
C ILE A 27 -9.90 0.40 8.88
N GLY A 28 -11.07 -0.07 9.28
CA GLY A 28 -12.36 0.12 8.62
C GLY A 28 -13.46 -0.65 9.36
N ARG A 29 -14.72 -0.59 8.95
CA ARG A 29 -15.77 -1.30 9.70
C ARG A 29 -15.56 -2.82 9.63
N THR A 30 -15.35 -3.50 10.75
CA THR A 30 -15.19 -4.96 10.77
C THR A 30 -16.46 -5.65 10.32
N ILE A 31 -16.35 -6.50 9.30
CA ILE A 31 -17.45 -7.30 8.75
C ILE A 31 -17.36 -8.74 9.24
N LYS A 32 -16.15 -9.31 9.22
CA LYS A 32 -15.95 -10.73 9.54
C LYS A 32 -14.53 -11.01 10.03
N LEU A 33 -14.41 -11.98 10.93
CA LEU A 33 -13.14 -12.54 11.38
C LEU A 33 -12.93 -13.91 10.71
N ASP A 34 -11.71 -14.20 10.25
CA ASP A 34 -11.39 -15.48 9.64
C ASP A 34 -11.44 -16.61 10.69
N TYR A 35 -11.97 -17.77 10.30
CA TYR A 35 -12.17 -18.90 11.24
C TYR A 35 -10.84 -19.40 11.83
N HIS A 36 -9.76 -19.45 11.04
CA HIS A 36 -8.45 -19.87 11.56
C HIS A 36 -7.86 -18.84 12.52
N THR A 37 -8.19 -17.56 12.32
CA THR A 37 -7.81 -16.50 13.26
C THR A 37 -8.55 -16.67 14.58
N LEU A 38 -9.87 -16.89 14.54
CA LEU A 38 -10.69 -17.10 15.74
C LEU A 38 -10.31 -18.34 16.54
N THR A 39 -9.99 -19.43 15.84
CA THR A 39 -9.59 -20.70 16.48
C THR A 39 -8.11 -20.74 16.86
N GLN A 40 -7.37 -19.66 16.59
CA GLN A 40 -5.92 -19.55 16.83
C GLN A 40 -5.10 -20.68 16.21
N GLN A 41 -5.65 -21.39 15.22
CA GLN A 41 -4.95 -22.47 14.54
C GLN A 41 -3.92 -21.88 13.58
N ARG A 42 -2.63 -22.08 13.91
CA ARG A 42 -1.48 -21.53 13.17
C ARG A 42 -1.45 -19.99 13.17
N ALA A 43 -1.41 -19.37 14.35
CA ALA A 43 -1.30 -17.93 14.61
C ALA A 43 -0.03 -17.25 14.02
N LYS A 44 0.13 -17.30 12.70
CA LYS A 44 1.20 -16.60 11.96
C LYS A 44 0.79 -15.17 11.60
N PHE A 45 -0.51 -14.98 11.38
CA PHE A 45 -1.14 -13.70 11.10
C PHE A 45 -2.60 -13.76 11.54
N ALA A 46 -3.19 -12.61 11.84
CA ALA A 46 -4.64 -12.48 11.96
C ALA A 46 -5.21 -12.01 10.62
N ARG A 47 -6.35 -12.57 10.20
CA ARG A 47 -7.03 -12.24 8.96
C ARG A 47 -8.46 -11.80 9.23
N LEU A 48 -8.81 -10.63 8.72
CA LEU A 48 -10.07 -9.93 9.01
C LEU A 48 -10.64 -9.38 7.70
N ALA A 49 -11.96 -9.38 7.55
CA ALA A 49 -12.65 -8.67 6.47
C ALA A 49 -13.19 -7.36 7.03
N VAL A 50 -12.76 -6.25 6.44
CA VAL A 50 -13.13 -4.89 6.83
C VAL A 50 -13.73 -4.16 5.65
N GLU A 51 -14.73 -3.32 5.91
CA GLU A 51 -15.25 -2.38 4.96
C GLU A 51 -14.44 -1.08 5.02
N VAL A 52 -13.78 -0.76 3.91
CA VAL A 52 -12.96 0.44 3.74
C VAL A 52 -13.65 1.44 2.81
N ASP A 53 -13.40 2.72 3.07
CA ASP A 53 -13.83 3.84 2.27
C ASP A 53 -12.80 4.12 1.16
N LEU A 54 -13.24 4.13 -0.10
CA LEU A 54 -12.37 4.34 -1.26
C LEU A 54 -11.92 5.80 -1.40
N GLY A 55 -12.67 6.75 -0.84
CA GLY A 55 -12.33 8.17 -0.87
C GLY A 55 -11.24 8.55 0.14
N LYS A 56 -10.92 7.66 1.08
CA LYS A 56 -9.93 7.87 2.14
C LYS A 56 -8.65 7.10 1.85
N HIS A 57 -7.56 7.60 2.42
CA HIS A 57 -6.29 6.88 2.42
C HIS A 57 -6.43 5.61 3.25
N LEU A 58 -5.86 4.51 2.74
CA LEU A 58 -5.76 3.27 3.49
C LEU A 58 -4.86 3.43 4.70
N VAL A 59 -5.03 2.55 5.67
CA VAL A 59 -4.25 2.53 6.91
C VAL A 59 -3.08 1.57 6.70
N PRO A 60 -1.83 2.07 6.55
CA PRO A 60 -0.68 1.19 6.33
C PRO A 60 -0.25 0.49 7.64
N ARG A 61 -0.41 1.17 8.78
CA ARG A 61 0.01 0.69 10.09
C ARG A 61 -0.96 1.16 11.16
N ILE A 62 -1.14 0.34 12.18
CA ILE A 62 -1.87 0.69 13.41
C ILE A 62 -0.90 0.62 14.59
N TRP A 63 -1.16 1.43 15.62
CA TRP A 63 -0.42 1.38 16.87
C TRP A 63 -1.01 0.28 17.76
N LEU A 64 -0.14 -0.61 18.24
CA LEU A 64 -0.48 -1.69 19.16
C LEU A 64 0.55 -1.70 20.28
N ASP A 65 0.10 -1.43 21.51
CA ASP A 65 1.00 -1.10 22.62
C ASP A 65 1.98 0.01 22.16
N ASP A 66 3.28 -0.30 22.18
CA ASP A 66 4.39 0.57 21.79
C ASP A 66 4.98 0.24 20.41
N GLU A 67 4.34 -0.64 19.63
CA GLU A 67 4.83 -1.07 18.31
C GLU A 67 3.86 -0.71 17.17
N ARG A 68 4.42 -0.49 15.98
CA ARG A 68 3.64 -0.27 14.75
C ARG A 68 3.35 -1.58 14.06
N GLN A 69 2.12 -2.06 14.19
CA GLN A 69 1.63 -3.23 13.48
C GLN A 69 1.36 -2.90 12.01
N LYS A 70 1.96 -3.67 11.11
CA LYS A 70 1.71 -3.56 9.65
C LYS A 70 0.31 -4.08 9.32
N VAL A 71 -0.31 -3.43 8.35
CA VAL A 71 -1.58 -3.85 7.74
C VAL A 71 -1.30 -4.20 6.28
N GLU A 72 -1.60 -5.44 5.89
CA GLU A 72 -1.47 -5.90 4.51
C GLU A 72 -2.87 -6.17 3.94
N TYR A 73 -3.19 -5.59 2.80
CA TYR A 73 -4.46 -5.75 2.10
C TYR A 73 -4.36 -6.91 1.10
N GLU A 74 -5.35 -7.80 1.13
CA GLU A 74 -5.42 -8.93 0.22
C GLU A 74 -6.07 -8.54 -1.11
N ASN A 75 -5.54 -9.13 -2.20
CA ASN A 75 -5.99 -9.11 -3.59
C ASN A 75 -7.21 -8.22 -3.90
N ARG A 76 -6.90 -7.14 -4.63
CA ARG A 76 -7.76 -6.31 -5.49
C ARG A 76 -8.27 -4.96 -4.97
N PRO A 77 -7.44 -4.18 -4.25
CA PRO A 77 -7.44 -2.74 -4.40
C PRO A 77 -6.28 -2.31 -5.31
N GLU A 78 -6.56 -1.56 -6.39
CA GLU A 78 -5.53 -0.78 -7.08
C GLU A 78 -5.11 0.35 -6.14
N ILE A 79 -4.20 0.05 -5.19
CA ILE A 79 -3.70 1.04 -4.23
C ILE A 79 -2.69 1.91 -4.95
N CYS A 80 -2.97 3.21 -5.02
CA CYS A 80 -1.97 4.17 -5.40
C CYS A 80 -0.96 4.34 -4.27
N PHE A 81 0.29 3.93 -4.44
CA PHE A 81 1.33 4.11 -3.41
C PHE A 81 1.84 5.55 -3.28
N GLN A 82 1.31 6.49 -4.07
CA GLN A 82 1.62 7.91 -3.92
C GLN A 82 0.68 8.57 -2.90
N CYS A 83 -0.64 8.42 -3.09
CA CYS A 83 -1.63 9.02 -2.21
C CYS A 83 -2.19 8.03 -1.17
N GLY A 84 -2.18 6.73 -1.42
CA GLY A 84 -2.73 5.71 -0.51
C GLY A 84 -4.21 5.39 -0.71
N LYS A 85 -4.85 5.90 -1.78
CA LYS A 85 -6.25 5.61 -2.14
C LYS A 85 -6.38 4.40 -3.05
N ILE A 86 -7.57 3.82 -3.11
CA ILE A 86 -7.91 2.71 -4.00
C ILE A 86 -8.53 3.25 -5.30
N GLY A 87 -8.19 2.63 -6.44
CA GLY A 87 -8.89 2.78 -7.72
C GLY A 87 -8.06 3.45 -8.83
N HIS A 88 -6.77 3.66 -8.61
CA HIS A 88 -5.87 4.20 -9.62
C HIS A 88 -4.39 3.86 -9.31
N ASP A 89 -3.55 3.86 -10.34
CA ASP A 89 -2.10 3.75 -10.18
C ASP A 89 -1.45 5.15 -10.05
N ARG A 90 -0.20 5.20 -9.59
CA ARG A 90 0.61 6.42 -9.48
C ARG A 90 0.63 7.24 -10.77
N SER A 91 0.63 6.59 -11.94
CA SER A 91 0.69 7.26 -13.25
C SER A 91 -0.51 8.17 -13.54
N ILE A 92 -1.68 7.83 -13.00
CA ILE A 92 -2.94 8.56 -13.19
C ILE A 92 -3.46 9.14 -11.87
N CYS A 93 -2.55 9.36 -10.90
CA CYS A 93 -2.92 9.88 -9.60
C CYS A 93 -3.33 11.36 -9.69
N PRO A 94 -4.55 11.73 -9.27
CA PRO A 94 -5.01 13.11 -9.30
C PRO A 94 -4.20 14.00 -8.34
N ASP A 95 -3.69 13.41 -7.25
CA ASP A 95 -2.86 14.10 -6.26
C ASP A 95 -1.39 14.26 -6.73
N ASN A 96 -1.05 13.80 -7.94
CA ASN A 96 0.29 13.90 -8.55
C ASN A 96 0.40 15.02 -9.59
N GLN A 97 -0.62 15.89 -9.71
CA GLN A 97 -0.51 17.08 -10.55
C GLN A 97 0.45 18.08 -9.89
N PRO A 98 1.40 18.67 -10.65
CA PRO A 98 2.15 19.82 -10.14
C PRO A 98 1.14 20.89 -9.75
N ALA A 99 1.29 21.47 -8.56
CA ALA A 99 0.47 22.60 -8.13
C ALA A 99 0.39 23.60 -9.28
N PRO A 100 -0.80 24.16 -9.62
CA PRO A 100 -0.87 25.22 -10.59
C PRO A 100 0.09 26.30 -10.11
N MET A 101 1.15 26.56 -10.87
CA MET A 101 2.03 27.69 -10.59
C MET A 101 1.12 28.90 -10.66
N LEU A 102 0.77 29.46 -9.50
CA LEU A 102 0.06 30.72 -9.42
C LEU A 102 0.98 31.72 -10.15
N ALA A 103 0.55 32.15 -11.33
CA ALA A 103 1.21 33.18 -12.09
C ALA A 103 1.19 34.44 -11.22
N PHE A 104 2.34 34.80 -10.66
CA PHE A 104 2.52 36.09 -10.00
C PHE A 104 2.37 37.19 -11.08
N PRO A 105 1.56 38.23 -10.86
CA PRO A 105 1.48 39.36 -11.80
C PRO A 105 2.82 40.10 -11.81
N GLU A 106 3.35 40.36 -13.01
CA GLU A 106 4.58 41.11 -13.21
C GLU A 106 4.44 42.54 -12.68
N ILE A 107 5.32 42.93 -11.75
CA ILE A 107 5.64 44.33 -11.48
C ILE A 107 7.11 44.49 -11.83
N GLY A 108 7.36 45.21 -12.92
CA GLY A 108 8.70 45.49 -13.40
C GLY A 108 9.40 46.51 -12.51
N GLU A 109 10.69 46.29 -12.25
CA GLU A 109 11.73 47.28 -12.48
C GLU A 109 13.13 46.62 -12.43
N SER A 110 14.02 47.19 -13.24
CA SER A 110 15.30 46.70 -13.73
C SER A 110 16.42 46.69 -12.69
N LEU A 111 17.30 45.68 -12.74
CA LEU A 111 18.77 45.88 -12.74
C LEU A 111 19.48 44.55 -13.11
N SER A 112 20.29 44.62 -14.17
CA SER A 112 20.99 43.53 -14.84
C SER A 112 22.38 43.29 -14.25
N LEU A 113 22.79 42.02 -14.10
CA LEU A 113 24.21 41.65 -14.21
C LEU A 113 24.39 40.20 -14.72
N HIS A 114 25.10 40.12 -15.84
CA HIS A 114 25.75 39.02 -16.60
C HIS A 114 26.11 37.74 -15.81
N SER A 115 26.31 36.54 -16.35
CA SER A 115 26.31 35.94 -17.70
C SER A 115 26.42 34.42 -17.46
N LEU A 116 25.89 33.59 -18.37
CA LEU A 116 26.63 32.51 -19.06
C LEU A 116 25.64 31.53 -19.73
N THR A 117 25.69 31.60 -21.05
CA THR A 117 25.04 30.72 -22.02
C THR A 117 25.45 29.25 -21.82
N ILE A 118 24.48 28.36 -21.59
CA ILE A 118 24.46 27.00 -22.16
C ILE A 118 22.99 26.64 -22.42
N SER A 119 22.65 26.43 -23.70
CA SER A 119 21.39 25.82 -24.15
C SER A 119 21.71 24.41 -24.72
N PRO A 120 20.73 23.59 -25.12
CA PRO A 120 20.31 22.43 -24.35
C PRO A 120 20.54 21.12 -25.11
N GLU A 121 20.96 20.05 -24.45
CA GLU A 121 20.86 18.71 -25.04
C GLU A 121 20.50 17.64 -24.01
N SER A 122 19.28 17.11 -24.23
CA SER A 122 19.00 15.67 -24.33
C SER A 122 19.13 14.81 -23.08
N ALA A 123 17.96 14.51 -22.54
CA ALA A 123 17.50 13.18 -22.14
C ALA A 123 18.47 12.31 -21.32
N SER A 124 18.19 12.22 -20.02
CA SER A 124 18.14 10.89 -19.41
C SER A 124 17.16 10.87 -18.26
N ALA A 125 16.14 10.02 -18.43
CA ALA A 125 15.11 9.78 -17.46
C ALA A 125 15.69 9.07 -16.24
N THR A 126 15.70 9.74 -15.11
CA THR A 126 15.61 9.09 -13.81
C THR A 126 14.59 9.88 -13.00
N SER A 127 13.32 9.50 -13.17
CA SER A 127 12.27 9.83 -12.22
C SER A 127 12.64 9.18 -10.89
N SER A 128 13.42 9.90 -10.09
CA SER A 128 13.67 9.58 -8.70
C SER A 128 12.33 9.55 -7.98
N ALA A 129 11.82 8.33 -7.83
CA ALA A 129 10.59 8.00 -7.15
C ALA A 129 10.67 8.51 -5.70
N HIS A 130 10.11 9.68 -5.45
CA HIS A 130 9.66 10.02 -4.12
C HIS A 130 8.47 9.10 -3.82
N SER A 131 8.76 7.91 -3.30
CA SER A 131 7.78 7.09 -2.60
C SER A 131 7.46 7.80 -1.30
N ASN A 132 6.18 8.07 -1.04
CA ASN A 132 5.76 8.49 0.28
C ASN A 132 6.12 7.36 1.25
N PRO A 133 6.99 7.55 2.27
CA PRO A 133 7.50 6.46 3.10
C PRO A 133 6.42 5.70 3.89
N GLY A 134 5.19 6.24 3.92
CA GLY A 134 4.02 5.60 4.52
C GLY A 134 3.37 4.49 3.68
N PHE A 135 3.39 4.58 2.34
CA PHE A 135 2.69 3.65 1.44
C PHE A 135 3.67 2.93 0.52
N ALA A 136 3.61 1.59 0.48
CA ALA A 136 4.54 0.81 -0.33
C ALA A 136 4.01 -0.59 -0.69
N PRO A 137 4.64 -1.29 -1.65
CA PRO A 137 4.16 -2.58 -2.16
C PRO A 137 3.98 -3.68 -1.11
N TRP A 138 4.65 -3.60 0.04
CA TRP A 138 4.46 -4.53 1.16
C TRP A 138 3.04 -4.49 1.73
N MET A 139 2.27 -3.43 1.47
CA MET A 139 0.86 -3.34 1.84
C MET A 139 -0.03 -4.31 1.07
N LEU A 140 0.50 -5.06 0.10
CA LEU A 140 -0.22 -6.10 -0.63
C LEU A 140 0.26 -7.48 -0.21
N VAL A 141 -0.67 -8.38 0.10
CA VAL A 141 -0.35 -9.78 0.42
C VAL A 141 0.20 -10.48 -0.83
N THR A 142 1.50 -10.79 -0.86
CA THR A 142 2.11 -11.52 -1.99
C THR A 142 1.76 -13.01 -1.93
N ARG A 143 1.01 -13.51 -2.91
CA ARG A 143 0.86 -14.97 -3.10
C ARG A 143 2.05 -15.47 -3.91
N LYS A 144 3.00 -16.17 -3.28
CA LYS A 144 4.04 -16.90 -4.02
C LYS A 144 3.34 -17.98 -4.84
N SER A 145 3.22 -17.77 -6.14
CA SER A 145 2.66 -18.77 -7.07
C SER A 145 3.47 -20.06 -6.91
N ARG A 146 2.83 -21.12 -6.39
CA ARG A 146 3.42 -22.46 -6.39
C ARG A 146 3.57 -22.86 -7.86
N ARG A 147 4.78 -22.77 -8.40
CA ARG A 147 5.12 -23.46 -9.65
C ARG A 147 4.88 -24.94 -9.40
N ILE A 148 3.81 -25.49 -9.95
CA ILE A 148 3.65 -26.93 -10.12
C ILE A 148 4.73 -27.32 -11.13
N SER A 149 5.83 -27.87 -10.65
CA SER A 149 6.76 -28.62 -11.50
C SER A 149 6.00 -29.84 -12.02
N LYS A 150 5.69 -29.86 -13.32
CA LYS A 150 5.18 -31.07 -13.99
C LYS A 150 6.28 -32.12 -13.90
N GLU A 151 6.08 -33.18 -13.12
CA GLU A 151 6.84 -34.42 -13.29
C GLU A 151 6.44 -35.09 -14.60
N ASP A 152 7.45 -35.56 -15.32
CA ASP A 152 7.38 -36.09 -16.68
C ASP A 152 6.98 -37.59 -16.65
N PRO A 153 5.85 -38.02 -17.23
CA PRO A 153 5.33 -39.37 -17.03
C PRO A 153 5.92 -40.34 -18.07
N ARG A 154 7.23 -40.56 -18.10
CA ARG A 154 7.86 -41.68 -18.84
C ARG A 154 9.16 -42.17 -18.19
N LYS A 155 9.04 -42.90 -17.08
CA LYS A 155 10.04 -43.93 -16.73
C LYS A 155 9.39 -45.03 -15.89
N GLY A 156 9.10 -46.14 -16.56
CA GLY A 156 8.50 -47.32 -15.97
C GLY A 156 8.32 -48.38 -17.05
N LYS A 157 9.42 -49.02 -17.45
CA LYS A 157 9.39 -50.28 -18.19
C LYS A 157 10.53 -51.14 -17.66
N LEU A 158 10.16 -52.02 -16.73
CA LEU A 158 10.81 -53.30 -16.50
C LEU A 158 9.95 -54.35 -17.20
#